data_AF-A0A182Y296-F1
#
_entry.id   AF-A0A182Y296-F1
#
_cell.length_a   1.000
_cell.length_b   1.000
_cell.length_c   1.000
_cell.angle_alpha   90.00
_cell.angle_beta   90.00
_cell.angle_gamma   90.00
#
_symmetry.space_group_name_H-M   'P 1'
#
loop_
_entity.id
_entity.type
_entity.pdbx_description
1 polymer ?
#
loop_
_entity_poly.entity_id
_entity_poly.type
_entity_poly.pdbx_seq_one_letter_code
_entity_poly.pdbx_strand_id
1 'polypeptide(L)'
;MGYIMIQHLVKETKRRIGMLDLPYEDEYRAQLMHLGCKEKDIVKEAFLHQDWNVGSARVLSLLQECNVLSASEFMLSLNSIELMQQIMNDLLETEYHLLAHLVRYAYQDNVQSQLLTNILKECFRALLHDLKENPNVIPRNYLAAVKLHLLPTEMGKVTDEHLRLLLLQEDYDASALDEAIGKQVQWRDEMETLRGTVMAHLLLELVLDRANFIDLLTDCIRKLRPFSPKYALRLLHLMAETAVESGRTEDKLLKTFLKDLFRSVVATGSSSELKLLLLFAREITAANQTVLGSYATWYKQTFGEMTYSGVKKQQFITTMELLTALLPTERDLEVLNVHATVAISAPAKCNEHVLNYKQLCRAHIAQLKTAGSSSGGANVIVLDD
;
A
#
# COMPACT_ATOMS: atom_id res chain seq x y z
N MET A 1 -26.05 -49.11 -13.92
CA MET A 1 -26.71 -48.11 -13.05
C MET A 1 -25.94 -46.78 -12.95
N GLY A 2 -24.61 -46.73 -13.07
CA GLY A 2 -23.83 -45.47 -12.93
C GLY A 2 -24.08 -44.37 -13.98
N TYR A 3 -24.33 -44.71 -15.26
CA TYR A 3 -24.43 -43.71 -16.33
C TYR A 3 -25.61 -42.72 -16.17
N ILE A 4 -26.78 -43.20 -15.73
CA ILE A 4 -27.97 -42.36 -15.50
C ILE A 4 -27.75 -41.42 -14.30
N MET A 5 -27.08 -41.90 -13.25
CA MET A 5 -26.75 -41.11 -12.07
C MET A 5 -25.76 -39.99 -12.40
N ILE A 6 -24.72 -40.28 -13.20
CA ILE A 6 -23.74 -39.28 -13.65
C ILE A 6 -24.40 -38.24 -14.56
N GLN A 7 -25.26 -38.65 -15.50
CA GLN A 7 -26.01 -37.71 -16.35
C GLN A 7 -26.92 -36.80 -15.53
N HIS A 8 -27.57 -37.35 -14.50
CA HIS A 8 -28.36 -36.55 -13.55
C HIS A 8 -27.46 -35.57 -12.80
N LEU A 9 -26.31 -36.01 -12.32
CA LEU A 9 -25.37 -35.15 -11.59
C LEU A 9 -24.84 -34.02 -12.49
N VAL A 10 -24.45 -34.31 -13.73
CA VAL A 10 -24.03 -33.30 -14.71
C VAL A 10 -25.14 -32.30 -14.98
N LYS A 11 -26.38 -32.76 -15.16
CA LYS A 11 -27.54 -31.87 -15.37
C LYS A 11 -27.78 -30.98 -14.15
N GLU A 12 -27.62 -31.54 -12.95
CA GLU A 12 -27.76 -30.82 -11.70
C GLU A 12 -26.63 -29.81 -11.48
N THR A 13 -25.37 -30.15 -11.79
CA THR A 13 -24.24 -29.22 -11.80
C THR A 13 -24.52 -28.02 -12.71
N LYS A 14 -24.99 -28.28 -13.94
CA LYS A 14 -25.35 -27.23 -14.91
C LYS A 14 -26.46 -26.33 -14.40
N ARG A 15 -27.48 -26.92 -13.77
CA ARG A 15 -28.58 -26.15 -13.17
C ARG A 15 -28.07 -25.24 -12.05
N ARG A 16 -27.21 -25.76 -11.18
CA ARG A 16 -26.67 -25.05 -10.00
C ARG A 16 -25.78 -23.87 -10.35
N ILE A 17 -25.04 -23.95 -11.46
CA ILE A 17 -24.23 -22.83 -11.98
C ILE A 17 -25.06 -21.55 -12.20
N GLY A 18 -26.34 -21.68 -12.57
CA GLY A 18 -27.24 -20.54 -12.76
C GLY A 18 -27.96 -20.06 -11.50
N MET A 19 -27.70 -20.64 -10.32
CA MET A 19 -28.44 -20.36 -9.10
C MET A 19 -27.60 -19.55 -8.11
N LEU A 20 -28.17 -18.47 -7.55
CA LEU A 20 -27.53 -17.66 -6.52
C LEU A 20 -27.41 -18.41 -5.19
N ASP A 21 -28.48 -19.11 -4.80
CA ASP A 21 -28.51 -19.99 -3.63
C ASP A 21 -28.48 -21.46 -4.10
N LEU A 22 -27.62 -22.28 -3.49
CA LEU A 22 -27.52 -23.72 -3.80
C LEU A 22 -28.37 -24.55 -2.82
N PRO A 23 -29.61 -24.95 -3.17
CA PRO A 23 -30.41 -25.79 -2.30
C PRO A 23 -29.80 -27.19 -2.17
N TYR A 24 -29.93 -27.81 -0.99
CA TYR A 24 -29.42 -29.15 -0.71
C TYR A 24 -27.91 -29.29 -0.98
N GLU A 25 -27.12 -28.27 -0.62
CA GLU A 25 -25.66 -28.25 -0.83
C GLU A 25 -24.97 -29.48 -0.22
N ASP A 26 -25.36 -29.88 1.00
CA ASP A 26 -24.77 -31.03 1.70
C ASP A 26 -25.05 -32.36 1.01
N GLU A 27 -26.24 -32.54 0.45
CA GLU A 27 -26.59 -33.74 -0.32
C GLU A 27 -25.78 -33.80 -1.61
N TYR A 28 -25.62 -32.66 -2.30
CA TYR A 28 -24.81 -32.57 -3.51
C TYR A 28 -23.32 -32.81 -3.21
N ARG A 29 -22.79 -32.24 -2.12
CA ARG A 29 -21.43 -32.52 -1.62
C ARG A 29 -21.24 -34.01 -1.35
N ALA A 30 -22.18 -34.65 -0.66
CA ALA A 30 -22.13 -36.08 -0.39
C ALA A 30 -22.10 -36.91 -1.69
N GLN A 31 -22.92 -36.55 -2.69
CA GLN A 31 -22.93 -37.24 -3.99
C GLN A 31 -21.57 -37.11 -4.71
N LEU A 32 -20.97 -35.91 -4.72
CA LEU A 32 -19.66 -35.67 -5.33
C LEU A 32 -18.54 -36.47 -4.67
N MET A 33 -18.57 -36.64 -3.34
CA MET A 33 -17.56 -37.40 -2.62
C MET A 33 -17.55 -38.90 -2.94
N HIS A 34 -18.69 -39.48 -3.33
CA HIS A 34 -18.83 -40.91 -3.64
C HIS A 34 -18.50 -41.26 -5.10
N LEU A 35 -18.18 -40.27 -5.94
CA LEU A 35 -17.84 -40.50 -7.34
C LEU A 35 -16.49 -41.22 -7.50
N GLY A 36 -16.46 -42.21 -8.38
CA GLY A 36 -15.22 -42.83 -8.86
C GLY A 36 -14.44 -41.92 -9.80
N CYS A 37 -13.15 -42.20 -10.04
CA CYS A 37 -12.27 -41.32 -10.83
C CYS A 37 -12.85 -40.96 -12.22
N LYS A 38 -13.33 -41.96 -12.97
CA LYS A 38 -13.93 -41.72 -14.30
C LYS A 38 -15.19 -40.86 -14.25
N GLU A 39 -15.94 -40.93 -13.16
CA GLU A 39 -17.17 -40.16 -12.96
C GLU A 39 -16.83 -38.71 -12.62
N LYS A 40 -15.78 -38.50 -11.81
CA LYS A 40 -15.20 -37.18 -11.55
C LYS A 40 -14.70 -36.52 -12.85
N ASP A 41 -14.02 -37.27 -13.71
CA ASP A 41 -13.55 -36.75 -15.00
C ASP A 41 -14.71 -36.27 -15.87
N ILE A 42 -15.83 -37.01 -15.93
CA ILE A 42 -17.03 -36.60 -16.69
C ILE A 42 -17.63 -35.31 -16.12
N VAL A 43 -17.71 -35.18 -14.80
CA VAL A 43 -18.26 -33.97 -14.13
C VAL A 43 -17.34 -32.78 -14.35
N LYS A 44 -16.02 -32.98 -14.26
CA LYS A 44 -14.98 -31.99 -14.56
C LYS A 44 -15.15 -31.47 -15.99
N GLU A 45 -15.12 -32.34 -16.98
CA GLU A 45 -15.30 -31.96 -18.39
C GLU A 45 -16.62 -31.22 -18.60
N ALA A 46 -17.70 -31.68 -17.98
CA ALA A 46 -18.98 -31.01 -18.10
C ALA A 46 -18.96 -29.57 -17.57
N PHE A 47 -18.28 -29.32 -16.44
CA PHE A 47 -18.13 -27.97 -15.86
C PHE A 47 -17.24 -27.07 -16.73
N LEU A 48 -16.12 -27.59 -17.26
CA LEU A 48 -15.20 -26.83 -18.12
C LEU A 48 -15.88 -26.27 -19.39
N HIS A 49 -16.92 -26.93 -19.89
CA HIS A 49 -17.69 -26.50 -21.05
C HIS A 49 -18.91 -25.64 -20.71
N GLN A 50 -19.07 -25.18 -19.46
CA GLN A 50 -20.16 -24.27 -19.08
C GLN A 50 -19.70 -22.82 -19.01
N ASP A 51 -20.64 -21.92 -19.29
CA ASP A 51 -20.43 -20.48 -19.09
C ASP A 51 -20.36 -20.15 -17.60
N TRP A 52 -19.46 -19.23 -17.27
CA TRP A 52 -19.33 -18.70 -15.91
C TRP A 52 -20.53 -17.82 -15.56
N ASN A 53 -21.20 -18.12 -14.44
CA ASN A 53 -22.41 -17.46 -13.99
C ASN A 53 -22.40 -17.28 -12.46
N VAL A 54 -23.44 -16.65 -11.92
CA VAL A 54 -23.60 -16.30 -10.49
C VAL A 54 -23.35 -17.45 -9.51
N GLY A 55 -23.70 -18.70 -9.85
CA GLY A 55 -23.47 -19.87 -8.99
C GLY A 55 -22.13 -20.59 -9.23
N SER A 56 -21.37 -20.21 -10.26
CA SER A 56 -20.17 -20.93 -10.68
C SER A 56 -19.09 -20.97 -9.62
N ALA A 57 -18.84 -19.87 -8.92
CA ALA A 57 -17.81 -19.80 -7.88
C ALA A 57 -18.10 -20.78 -6.73
N ARG A 58 -19.36 -20.82 -6.28
CA ARG A 58 -19.80 -21.73 -5.22
C ARG A 58 -19.73 -23.19 -5.66
N VAL A 59 -20.16 -23.50 -6.89
CA VAL A 59 -20.06 -24.85 -7.46
C VAL A 59 -18.60 -25.28 -7.58
N LEU A 60 -17.71 -24.39 -8.05
CA LEU A 60 -16.28 -24.66 -8.14
C LEU A 60 -15.66 -24.95 -6.75
N SER A 61 -16.09 -24.25 -5.69
CA SER A 61 -15.67 -24.57 -4.32
C SER A 61 -16.04 -26.00 -3.92
N LEU A 62 -17.28 -26.43 -4.19
CA LEU A 62 -17.73 -27.79 -3.90
C LEU A 62 -16.97 -28.85 -4.71
N LEU A 63 -16.70 -28.57 -5.99
CA LEU A 63 -15.89 -29.44 -6.84
C LEU A 63 -14.46 -29.57 -6.33
N GLN A 64 -13.87 -28.48 -5.84
CA GLN A 64 -12.53 -28.48 -5.26
C GLN A 64 -12.49 -29.26 -3.94
N GLU A 65 -13.46 -29.05 -3.03
CA GLU A 65 -13.61 -29.80 -1.77
C GLU A 65 -13.70 -31.32 -2.02
N CYS A 66 -14.36 -31.71 -3.11
CA CYS A 66 -14.57 -33.11 -3.45
C CYS A 66 -13.44 -33.71 -4.33
N ASN A 67 -12.34 -32.97 -4.55
CA ASN A 67 -11.23 -33.36 -5.42
C ASN A 67 -11.68 -33.75 -6.85
N VAL A 68 -12.60 -32.97 -7.43
CA VAL A 68 -13.09 -33.15 -8.81
C VAL A 68 -12.37 -32.20 -9.77
N LEU A 69 -12.35 -30.90 -9.43
CA LEU A 69 -11.71 -29.85 -10.22
C LEU A 69 -11.22 -28.76 -9.26
N SER A 70 -9.94 -28.41 -9.36
CA SER A 70 -9.37 -27.30 -8.59
C SER A 70 -9.50 -25.96 -9.32
N ALA A 71 -9.45 -24.86 -8.56
CA ALA A 71 -9.50 -23.52 -9.13
C ALA A 71 -8.32 -23.22 -10.06
N SER A 72 -7.12 -23.74 -9.78
CA SER A 72 -5.97 -23.52 -10.66
C SER A 72 -6.11 -24.27 -11.98
N GLU A 73 -6.56 -25.53 -11.95
CA GLU A 73 -6.86 -26.28 -13.18
C GLU A 73 -7.94 -25.58 -14.00
N PHE A 74 -8.99 -25.06 -13.35
CA PHE A 74 -10.03 -24.30 -14.03
C PHE A 74 -9.46 -23.05 -14.69
N MET A 75 -8.79 -22.19 -13.93
CA MET A 75 -8.21 -20.93 -14.44
C MET A 75 -7.24 -21.16 -15.60
N LEU A 76 -6.39 -22.20 -15.52
CA LEU A 76 -5.41 -22.53 -16.56
C LEU A 76 -6.04 -23.16 -17.81
N SER A 77 -7.27 -23.66 -17.73
CA SER A 77 -8.01 -24.20 -18.88
C SER A 77 -8.68 -23.12 -19.73
N LEU A 78 -8.79 -21.89 -19.22
CA LEU A 78 -9.45 -20.79 -19.90
C LEU A 78 -8.55 -20.18 -20.97
N ASN A 79 -9.17 -19.76 -22.08
CA ASN A 79 -8.46 -19.10 -23.19
C ASN A 79 -8.76 -17.60 -23.28
N SER A 80 -9.64 -17.06 -22.42
CA SER A 80 -10.06 -15.65 -22.43
C SER A 80 -9.56 -14.94 -21.17
N ILE A 81 -8.75 -13.89 -21.37
CA ILE A 81 -8.26 -13.02 -20.30
C ILE A 81 -9.41 -12.26 -19.63
N GLU A 82 -10.41 -11.83 -20.40
CA GLU A 82 -11.59 -11.12 -19.90
C GLU A 82 -12.39 -12.01 -18.94
N LEU A 83 -12.58 -13.27 -19.32
CA LEU A 83 -13.26 -14.25 -18.47
C LEU A 83 -12.45 -14.56 -17.20
N MET A 84 -11.13 -14.70 -17.32
CA MET A 84 -10.24 -14.86 -16.15
C MET A 84 -10.38 -13.69 -15.19
N GLN A 85 -10.39 -12.44 -15.68
CA GLN A 85 -10.58 -11.24 -14.84
C GLN A 85 -11.97 -11.23 -14.17
N GLN A 86 -13.02 -11.56 -14.90
CA GLN A 86 -14.37 -11.66 -14.33
C GLN A 86 -14.42 -12.69 -13.18
N ILE A 87 -13.85 -13.88 -13.39
CA ILE A 87 -13.77 -14.91 -12.35
C ILE A 87 -13.00 -14.38 -11.15
N MET A 88 -11.84 -13.75 -11.39
CA MET A 88 -11.02 -13.21 -10.31
C MET A 88 -11.75 -12.14 -9.48
N ASN A 89 -12.57 -11.31 -10.10
CA ASN A 89 -13.42 -10.34 -9.40
C ASN A 89 -14.43 -11.05 -8.49
N ASP A 90 -15.13 -12.07 -9.00
CA ASP A 90 -16.06 -12.87 -8.18
C ASP A 90 -15.35 -13.52 -6.98
N LEU A 91 -14.12 -14.03 -7.19
CA LEU A 91 -13.32 -14.62 -6.11
C LEU A 91 -12.88 -13.59 -5.06
N LEU A 92 -12.56 -12.36 -5.47
CA LEU A 92 -12.22 -11.24 -4.58
C LEU A 92 -13.44 -10.77 -3.77
N GLU A 93 -14.65 -10.96 -4.28
CA GLU A 93 -15.88 -10.55 -3.60
C GLU A 93 -16.39 -11.60 -2.61
N THR A 94 -16.43 -12.87 -3.01
CA THR A 94 -17.21 -13.89 -2.27
C THR A 94 -16.47 -15.18 -1.92
N GLU A 95 -15.46 -15.62 -2.67
CA GLU A 95 -14.87 -16.97 -2.55
C GLU A 95 -13.37 -16.97 -2.21
N TYR A 96 -13.04 -16.47 -1.02
CA TYR A 96 -11.65 -16.30 -0.54
C TYR A 96 -10.85 -17.61 -0.42
N HIS A 97 -11.51 -18.74 -0.17
CA HIS A 97 -10.85 -20.04 -0.11
C HIS A 97 -10.30 -20.47 -1.49
N LEU A 98 -11.05 -20.21 -2.56
CA LEU A 98 -10.61 -20.45 -3.93
C LEU A 98 -9.48 -19.50 -4.32
N LEU A 99 -9.59 -18.22 -3.96
CA LEU A 99 -8.53 -17.24 -4.16
C LEU A 99 -7.24 -17.64 -3.44
N ALA A 100 -7.35 -18.11 -2.19
CA ALA A 100 -6.20 -18.63 -1.46
C ALA A 100 -5.56 -19.83 -2.17
N HIS A 101 -6.36 -20.75 -2.72
CA HIS A 101 -5.84 -21.86 -3.52
C HIS A 101 -5.05 -21.37 -4.75
N LEU A 102 -5.56 -20.36 -5.47
CA LEU A 102 -4.85 -19.78 -6.61
C LEU A 102 -3.51 -19.17 -6.19
N VAL A 103 -3.48 -18.40 -5.10
CA VAL A 103 -2.25 -17.83 -4.54
C VAL A 103 -1.24 -18.92 -4.21
N ARG A 104 -1.66 -19.98 -3.50
CA ARG A 104 -0.77 -21.10 -3.14
C ARG A 104 -0.15 -21.73 -4.39
N TYR A 105 -0.97 -21.99 -5.40
CA TYR A 105 -0.52 -22.63 -6.63
C TYR A 105 0.40 -21.73 -7.48
N ALA A 106 0.07 -20.44 -7.57
CA ALA A 106 0.85 -19.46 -8.35
C ALA A 106 2.28 -19.31 -7.85
N TYR A 107 2.51 -19.50 -6.55
CA TYR A 107 3.82 -19.33 -5.94
C TYR A 107 4.59 -20.65 -5.73
N GLN A 108 4.19 -21.73 -6.40
CA GLN A 108 4.95 -22.99 -6.50
C GLN A 108 6.00 -22.92 -7.61
N ASP A 109 7.05 -23.73 -7.50
CA ASP A 109 8.12 -23.84 -8.50
C ASP A 109 7.71 -24.76 -9.67
N ASN A 110 6.79 -24.30 -10.53
CA ASN A 110 6.42 -25.01 -11.76
C ASN A 110 6.10 -24.03 -12.92
N VAL A 111 6.06 -24.50 -14.17
CA VAL A 111 5.85 -23.59 -15.34
C VAL A 111 4.45 -22.98 -15.35
N GLN A 112 3.43 -23.74 -14.95
CA GLN A 112 2.04 -23.30 -14.92
C GLN A 112 1.80 -22.21 -13.86
N SER A 113 2.64 -22.15 -12.82
CA SER A 113 2.58 -21.15 -11.77
C SER A 113 2.93 -19.74 -12.27
N GLN A 114 3.77 -19.63 -13.32
CA GLN A 114 4.12 -18.34 -13.92
C GLN A 114 2.92 -17.67 -14.60
N LEU A 115 2.15 -18.45 -15.38
CA LEU A 115 0.93 -17.94 -16.01
C LEU A 115 -0.07 -17.47 -14.95
N LEU A 116 -0.28 -18.28 -13.92
CA LEU A 116 -1.21 -17.93 -12.84
C LEU A 116 -0.72 -16.72 -12.03
N THR A 117 0.59 -16.59 -11.81
CA THR A 117 1.20 -15.42 -11.19
C THR A 117 0.92 -14.15 -11.98
N ASN A 118 1.07 -14.20 -13.31
CA ASN A 118 0.78 -13.03 -14.16
C ASN A 118 -0.71 -12.65 -14.08
N ILE A 119 -1.61 -13.63 -14.13
CA ILE A 119 -3.05 -13.40 -13.97
C ILE A 119 -3.36 -12.72 -12.63
N LEU A 120 -2.79 -13.23 -11.52
CA LEU A 120 -2.97 -12.64 -10.20
C LEU A 120 -2.45 -11.20 -10.13
N LYS A 121 -1.27 -10.93 -10.70
CA LYS A 121 -0.68 -9.58 -10.70
C LYS A 121 -1.53 -8.58 -11.47
N GLU A 122 -2.03 -8.96 -12.64
CA GLU A 122 -2.93 -8.09 -13.43
C GLU A 122 -4.25 -7.83 -12.68
N CYS A 123 -4.82 -8.87 -12.07
CA CYS A 123 -6.03 -8.72 -11.24
C CYS A 123 -5.79 -7.77 -10.04
N PHE A 124 -4.70 -7.95 -9.28
CA PHE A 124 -4.38 -7.06 -8.17
C PHE A 124 -4.11 -5.62 -8.64
N ARG A 125 -3.49 -5.44 -9.80
CA ARG A 125 -3.29 -4.12 -10.40
C ARG A 125 -4.63 -3.46 -10.76
N ALA A 126 -5.52 -4.20 -11.41
CA ALA A 126 -6.87 -3.73 -11.75
C ALA A 126 -7.69 -3.37 -10.50
N LEU A 127 -7.68 -4.25 -9.49
CA LEU A 127 -8.34 -3.99 -8.21
C LEU A 127 -7.82 -2.70 -7.54
N LEU A 128 -6.51 -2.51 -7.49
CA LEU A 128 -5.93 -1.30 -6.90
C LEU A 128 -6.22 -0.05 -7.72
N HIS A 129 -6.37 -0.17 -9.03
CA HIS A 129 -6.85 0.93 -9.88
C HIS A 129 -8.30 1.27 -9.53
N ASP A 130 -9.18 0.28 -9.48
CA ASP A 130 -10.61 0.49 -9.21
C ASP A 130 -10.86 0.99 -7.78
N LEU A 131 -10.07 0.56 -6.80
CA LEU A 131 -10.12 1.06 -5.42
C LEU A 131 -9.67 2.52 -5.29
N LYS A 132 -8.83 3.02 -6.20
CA LYS A 132 -8.42 4.44 -6.20
C LYS A 132 -9.56 5.33 -6.70
N GLU A 133 -10.33 4.85 -7.68
CA GLU A 133 -11.50 5.55 -8.21
C GLU A 133 -12.74 5.38 -7.33
N ASN A 134 -12.97 4.17 -6.80
CA ASN A 134 -14.05 3.82 -5.90
C ASN A 134 -13.52 3.01 -4.69
N PRO A 135 -13.27 3.66 -3.55
CA PRO A 135 -12.68 3.02 -2.36
C PRO A 135 -13.46 1.84 -1.74
N ASN A 136 -14.71 1.61 -2.18
CA ASN A 136 -15.58 0.53 -1.76
C ASN A 136 -16.08 -0.31 -2.96
N VAL A 137 -15.30 -0.41 -4.04
CA VAL A 137 -15.68 -1.19 -5.23
C VAL A 137 -15.95 -2.67 -4.92
N ILE A 138 -15.19 -3.24 -3.98
CA ILE A 138 -15.44 -4.58 -3.43
C ILE A 138 -16.11 -4.48 -2.05
N PRO A 139 -16.92 -5.47 -1.63
CA PRO A 139 -17.73 -5.36 -0.43
C PRO A 139 -16.93 -5.49 0.88
N ARG A 140 -15.75 -6.11 0.85
CA ARG A 140 -14.92 -6.41 2.04
C ARG A 140 -13.43 -6.39 1.71
N ASN A 141 -12.61 -6.17 2.74
CA ASN A 141 -11.16 -6.29 2.62
C ASN A 141 -10.76 -7.77 2.44
N TYR A 142 -10.48 -8.15 1.20
CA TYR A 142 -10.15 -9.53 0.86
C TYR A 142 -8.80 -9.99 1.46
N LEU A 143 -7.83 -9.09 1.72
CA LEU A 143 -6.55 -9.46 2.34
C LEU A 143 -6.77 -10.06 3.73
N ALA A 144 -7.64 -9.43 4.53
CA ALA A 144 -8.00 -9.94 5.85
C ALA A 144 -8.71 -11.30 5.78
N ALA A 145 -9.54 -11.52 4.77
CA ALA A 145 -10.28 -12.76 4.59
C ALA A 145 -9.39 -13.92 4.10
N VAL A 146 -8.54 -13.67 3.09
CA VAL A 146 -7.64 -14.68 2.51
C VAL A 146 -6.53 -15.07 3.49
N LYS A 147 -6.12 -14.17 4.39
CA LYS A 147 -5.15 -14.45 5.47
C LYS A 147 -5.55 -15.63 6.36
N LEU A 148 -6.85 -15.93 6.50
CA LEU A 148 -7.34 -17.08 7.26
C LEU A 148 -7.07 -18.42 6.55
N HIS A 149 -6.74 -18.40 5.26
CA HIS A 149 -6.58 -19.57 4.40
C HIS A 149 -5.16 -19.75 3.84
N LEU A 150 -4.25 -18.82 4.14
CA LEU A 150 -2.86 -18.82 3.67
C LEU A 150 -1.87 -19.01 4.82
N LEU A 151 -0.73 -19.62 4.50
CA LEU A 151 0.42 -19.63 5.40
C LEU A 151 1.04 -18.22 5.47
N PRO A 152 1.73 -17.86 6.56
CA PRO A 152 2.37 -16.54 6.69
C PRO A 152 3.33 -16.20 5.54
N THR A 153 4.08 -17.19 5.04
CA THR A 153 5.00 -17.02 3.90
C THR A 153 4.28 -16.74 2.60
N GLU A 154 3.10 -17.32 2.38
CA GLU A 154 2.26 -17.11 1.20
C GLU A 154 1.59 -15.74 1.27
N MET A 155 1.06 -15.38 2.44
CA MET A 155 0.49 -14.06 2.69
C MET A 155 1.54 -12.96 2.50
N GLY A 156 2.79 -13.20 2.93
CA GLY A 156 3.90 -12.27 2.70
C GLY A 156 4.13 -11.97 1.22
N LYS A 157 3.98 -12.96 0.32
CA LYS A 157 4.09 -12.75 -1.14
C LYS A 157 2.96 -11.89 -1.68
N VAL A 158 1.72 -12.09 -1.20
CA VAL A 158 0.57 -11.26 -1.59
C VAL A 158 0.75 -9.81 -1.12
N THR A 159 1.15 -9.62 0.13
CA THR A 159 1.43 -8.29 0.71
C THR A 159 2.54 -7.57 -0.04
N ASP A 160 3.65 -8.26 -0.32
CA ASP A 160 4.78 -7.73 -1.08
C ASP A 160 4.38 -7.31 -2.50
N GLU A 161 3.54 -8.09 -3.18
CA GLU A 161 3.01 -7.72 -4.50
C GLU A 161 2.15 -6.45 -4.42
N HIS A 162 1.25 -6.34 -3.44
CA HIS A 162 0.41 -5.14 -3.27
C HIS A 162 1.23 -3.90 -2.93
N LEU A 163 2.20 -4.05 -2.03
CA LEU A 163 3.11 -2.96 -1.70
C LEU A 163 3.89 -2.51 -2.94
N ARG A 164 4.38 -3.43 -3.77
CA ARG A 164 5.03 -3.09 -5.04
C ARG A 164 4.09 -2.39 -6.02
N LEU A 165 2.87 -2.88 -6.20
CA LEU A 165 1.89 -2.26 -7.10
C LEU A 165 1.48 -0.84 -6.64
N LEU A 166 1.43 -0.60 -5.33
CA LEU A 166 1.12 0.73 -4.77
C LEU A 166 2.31 1.69 -4.86
N LEU A 167 3.51 1.22 -4.54
CA LEU A 167 4.70 2.06 -4.45
C LEU A 167 5.36 2.26 -5.82
N LEU A 168 5.52 1.21 -6.63
CA LEU A 168 6.32 1.19 -7.86
C LEU A 168 5.43 1.30 -9.11
N GLN A 169 4.59 2.33 -9.17
CA GLN A 169 3.74 2.56 -10.35
C GLN A 169 4.60 2.88 -11.58
N GLU A 170 4.28 2.26 -12.73
CA GLU A 170 5.04 2.39 -13.98
C GLU A 170 5.04 3.82 -14.54
N ASP A 171 3.99 4.61 -14.24
CA ASP A 171 3.83 6.00 -14.71
C ASP A 171 4.31 7.06 -13.70
N TYR A 172 5.12 6.68 -12.71
CA TYR A 172 5.51 7.62 -11.68
C TYR A 172 6.51 8.68 -12.20
N ASP A 173 6.07 9.94 -12.23
CA ASP A 173 6.90 11.08 -12.60
C ASP A 173 7.98 11.34 -11.53
N ALA A 174 9.25 11.32 -11.94
CA ALA A 174 10.39 11.63 -11.06
C ALA A 174 10.27 13.02 -10.41
N SER A 175 9.53 13.95 -11.03
CA SER A 175 9.27 15.29 -10.50
C SER A 175 8.40 15.28 -9.22
N ALA A 176 7.63 14.21 -8.98
CA ALA A 176 6.68 14.18 -7.88
C ALA A 176 7.34 14.15 -6.49
N LEU A 177 8.63 13.77 -6.36
CA LEU A 177 9.37 13.96 -5.11
C LEU A 177 9.74 15.43 -4.88
N ASP A 178 9.96 16.20 -5.94
CA ASP A 178 10.29 17.63 -5.84
C ASP A 178 9.10 18.45 -5.35
N GLU A 179 7.89 18.04 -5.72
CA GLU A 179 6.64 18.67 -5.29
C GLU A 179 6.10 18.12 -3.96
N ALA A 180 6.57 16.95 -3.52
CA ALA A 180 6.02 16.24 -2.37
C ALA A 180 6.03 17.06 -1.07
N ILE A 181 7.08 17.85 -0.81
CA ILE A 181 7.16 18.71 0.37
C ILE A 181 5.99 19.70 0.41
N GLY A 182 5.69 20.36 -0.71
CA GLY A 182 4.60 21.34 -0.79
C GLY A 182 3.21 20.71 -0.80
N LYS A 183 3.09 19.45 -1.26
CA LYS A 183 1.82 18.71 -1.37
C LYS A 183 1.49 17.84 -0.15
N GLN A 184 2.39 17.69 0.82
CA GLN A 184 2.23 16.74 1.93
C GLN A 184 0.91 16.89 2.69
N VAL A 185 0.54 18.11 3.07
CA VAL A 185 -0.71 18.38 3.81
C VAL A 185 -1.93 18.04 2.94
N GLN A 186 -1.95 18.51 1.70
CA GLN A 186 -3.01 18.19 0.74
C GLN A 186 -3.19 16.67 0.59
N TRP A 187 -2.10 15.93 0.40
CA TRP A 187 -2.14 14.48 0.27
C TRP A 187 -2.62 13.77 1.53
N ARG A 188 -2.29 14.28 2.71
CA ARG A 188 -2.80 13.76 3.97
C ARG A 188 -4.32 13.94 4.05
N ASP A 189 -4.82 15.13 3.72
CA ASP A 189 -6.25 15.44 3.74
C ASP A 189 -7.01 14.58 2.73
N GLU A 190 -6.49 14.43 1.50
CA GLU A 190 -7.04 13.53 0.49
C GLU A 190 -7.10 12.08 1.00
N MET A 191 -6.05 11.59 1.65
CA MET A 191 -6.00 10.22 2.19
C MET A 191 -6.90 10.02 3.41
N GLU A 192 -7.21 11.09 4.16
CA GLU A 192 -8.13 11.03 5.28
C GLU A 192 -9.58 10.82 4.82
N THR A 193 -9.93 11.27 3.61
CA THR A 193 -11.24 10.98 3.00
C THR A 193 -11.50 9.49 2.79
N LEU A 194 -10.45 8.67 2.76
CA LEU A 194 -10.56 7.21 2.64
C LEU A 194 -10.92 6.53 3.96
N ARG A 195 -10.97 7.23 5.09
CA ARG A 195 -11.19 6.61 6.40
C ARG A 195 -12.49 5.80 6.42
N GLY A 196 -12.40 4.56 6.91
CA GLY A 196 -13.54 3.64 7.00
C GLY A 196 -13.88 2.92 5.69
N THR A 197 -13.24 3.24 4.58
CA THR A 197 -13.43 2.54 3.29
C THR A 197 -12.70 1.20 3.24
N VAL A 198 -13.06 0.32 2.31
CA VAL A 198 -12.35 -0.95 2.10
C VAL A 198 -10.89 -0.70 1.72
N MET A 199 -10.61 0.30 0.88
CA MET A 199 -9.25 0.72 0.53
C MET A 199 -8.42 1.06 1.79
N ALA A 200 -8.96 1.82 2.74
CA ALA A 200 -8.24 2.14 3.97
C ALA A 200 -7.90 0.91 4.81
N HIS A 201 -8.84 -0.04 4.93
CA HIS A 201 -8.57 -1.31 5.64
C HIS A 201 -7.56 -2.19 4.91
N LEU A 202 -7.56 -2.17 3.56
CA LEU A 202 -6.56 -2.86 2.75
C LEU A 202 -5.17 -2.26 3.01
N LEU A 203 -5.02 -0.94 2.94
CA LEU A 203 -3.75 -0.25 3.23
C LEU A 203 -3.23 -0.55 4.65
N LEU A 204 -4.14 -0.68 5.63
CA LEU A 204 -3.79 -1.04 6.99
C LEU A 204 -3.21 -2.47 7.08
N GLU A 205 -3.83 -3.45 6.42
CA GLU A 205 -3.30 -4.84 6.40
C GLU A 205 -1.88 -4.91 5.82
N LEU A 206 -1.55 -4.05 4.85
CA LEU A 206 -0.22 -4.04 4.21
C LEU A 206 0.91 -3.61 5.14
N VAL A 207 0.61 -2.86 6.21
CA VAL A 207 1.62 -2.36 7.17
C VAL A 207 1.64 -3.12 8.48
N LEU A 208 0.84 -4.19 8.62
CA LEU A 208 0.89 -5.05 9.80
C LEU A 208 2.23 -5.80 9.90
N ASP A 209 2.78 -6.24 8.76
CA ASP A 209 4.19 -6.68 8.69
C ASP A 209 5.10 -5.47 8.49
N ARG A 210 5.32 -4.78 9.62
CA ARG A 210 6.10 -3.54 9.71
C ARG A 210 7.53 -3.69 9.22
N ALA A 211 8.17 -4.83 9.52
CA ALA A 211 9.55 -5.08 9.10
C ALA A 211 9.62 -5.20 7.58
N ASN A 212 8.74 -6.01 6.98
CA ASN A 212 8.67 -6.17 5.53
C ASN A 212 8.41 -4.85 4.79
N PHE A 213 7.50 -4.01 5.30
CA PHE A 213 7.24 -2.70 4.71
C PHE A 213 8.47 -1.78 4.77
N ILE A 214 9.14 -1.69 5.92
CA ILE A 214 10.34 -0.86 6.08
C ILE A 214 11.51 -1.38 5.24
N ASP A 215 11.68 -2.70 5.13
CA ASP A 215 12.71 -3.30 4.30
C ASP A 215 12.47 -2.99 2.82
N LEU A 216 11.23 -3.13 2.33
CA LEU A 216 10.86 -2.78 0.96
C LEU A 216 11.08 -1.28 0.67
N LEU A 217 10.65 -0.40 1.58
CA LEU A 217 10.83 1.04 1.41
C LEU A 217 12.31 1.41 1.41
N THR A 218 13.11 0.82 2.31
CA THR A 218 14.56 0.98 2.35
C THR A 218 15.21 0.54 1.04
N ASP A 219 14.77 -0.60 0.50
CA ASP A 219 15.24 -1.11 -0.79
C ASP A 219 14.91 -0.17 -1.95
N CYS A 220 13.73 0.44 -1.97
CA CYS A 220 13.34 1.43 -2.97
C CYS A 220 14.27 2.65 -2.92
N ILE A 221 14.55 3.16 -1.72
CA ILE A 221 15.44 4.32 -1.51
C ILE A 221 16.86 3.99 -1.94
N ARG A 222 17.43 2.87 -1.48
CA ARG A 222 18.82 2.48 -1.78
C ARG A 222 19.05 2.17 -3.25
N LYS A 223 18.06 1.59 -3.93
CA LYS A 223 18.13 1.28 -5.36
C LYS A 223 17.75 2.47 -6.24
N LEU A 224 17.46 3.64 -5.66
CA LEU A 224 17.01 4.85 -6.35
C LEU A 224 15.83 4.58 -7.29
N ARG A 225 14.96 3.64 -6.93
CA ARG A 225 13.78 3.32 -7.72
C ARG A 225 12.74 4.41 -7.51
N PRO A 226 12.18 5.01 -8.57
CA PRO A 226 11.04 5.89 -8.42
C PRO A 226 9.90 5.15 -7.72
N PHE A 227 9.31 5.79 -6.71
CA PHE A 227 8.18 5.26 -5.98
C PHE A 227 7.24 6.39 -5.57
N SER A 228 5.97 6.07 -5.33
CA SER A 228 4.94 7.03 -4.92
C SER A 228 5.12 7.52 -3.47
N PRO A 229 5.51 8.78 -3.23
CA PRO A 229 5.68 9.34 -1.90
C PRO A 229 4.32 9.48 -1.23
N LYS A 230 3.26 9.75 -1.99
CA LYS A 230 1.89 9.84 -1.48
C LYS A 230 1.47 8.56 -0.75
N TYR A 231 1.64 7.39 -1.39
CA TYR A 231 1.31 6.10 -0.78
C TYR A 231 2.33 5.71 0.30
N ALA A 232 3.63 5.96 0.10
CA ALA A 232 4.63 5.71 1.13
C ALA A 232 4.34 6.48 2.43
N LEU A 233 3.94 7.76 2.31
CA LEU A 233 3.54 8.60 3.44
C LEU A 233 2.30 8.05 4.12
N ARG A 234 1.26 7.69 3.36
CA ARG A 234 0.04 7.11 3.94
C ARG A 234 0.32 5.79 4.68
N LEU A 235 1.14 4.91 4.12
CA LEU A 235 1.51 3.64 4.77
C LEU A 235 2.32 3.90 6.06
N LEU A 236 3.28 4.84 6.03
CA LEU A 236 4.01 5.25 7.24
C LEU A 236 3.09 5.88 8.29
N HIS A 237 2.11 6.67 7.88
CA HIS A 237 1.09 7.25 8.76
C HIS A 237 0.34 6.14 9.50
N LEU A 238 -0.22 5.16 8.78
CA LEU A 238 -0.96 4.03 9.35
C LEU A 238 -0.09 3.16 10.27
N MET A 239 1.16 2.93 9.88
CA MET A 239 2.13 2.20 10.71
C MET A 239 2.43 2.93 12.03
N ALA A 240 2.54 4.26 11.98
CA ALA A 240 2.78 5.08 13.16
C ALA A 240 1.53 5.19 14.06
N GLU A 241 0.35 5.38 13.48
CA GLU A 241 -0.94 5.44 14.18
C GLU A 241 -1.16 4.18 15.02
N THR A 242 -0.87 3.01 14.46
CA THR A 242 -1.04 1.71 15.15
C THR A 242 0.11 1.33 16.08
N ALA A 243 1.16 2.15 16.23
CA ALA A 243 2.36 1.78 16.99
C ALA A 243 2.20 1.71 18.52
N VAL A 244 1.10 2.24 19.06
CA VAL A 244 0.88 2.34 20.52
C VAL A 244 0.13 1.13 21.09
N GLU A 245 -0.56 0.35 20.26
CA GLU A 245 -1.36 -0.79 20.73
C GLU A 245 -0.50 -2.00 21.17
N SER A 246 0.80 -1.99 20.86
CA SER A 246 1.72 -3.12 21.02
C SER A 246 2.97 -2.70 21.79
N GLY A 247 3.02 -3.00 23.08
CA GLY A 247 4.03 -2.54 24.03
C GLY A 247 5.50 -2.53 23.53
N ARG A 248 6.10 -1.33 23.52
CA ARG A 248 7.54 -0.98 23.60
C ARG A 248 8.54 -1.43 22.52
N THR A 249 8.29 -2.46 21.71
CA THR A 249 9.26 -2.90 20.68
C THR A 249 9.18 -2.12 19.37
N GLU A 250 8.02 -1.57 19.05
CA GLU A 250 7.71 -1.09 17.69
C GLU A 250 8.13 0.36 17.43
N ASP A 251 8.14 1.22 18.45
CA ASP A 251 8.71 2.57 18.39
C ASP A 251 10.15 2.57 17.87
N LYS A 252 10.90 1.49 18.12
CA LYS A 252 12.31 1.39 17.77
C LYS A 252 12.51 1.24 16.26
N LEU A 253 11.60 0.60 15.54
CA LEU A 253 11.78 0.34 14.11
C LEU A 253 11.72 1.64 13.30
N LEU A 254 10.66 2.43 13.46
CA LEU A 254 10.52 3.74 12.80
C LEU A 254 11.64 4.72 13.20
N LYS A 255 11.99 4.75 14.49
CA LYS A 255 13.14 5.54 14.99
C LYS A 255 14.44 5.14 14.32
N THR A 256 14.71 3.85 14.22
CA THR A 256 15.94 3.33 13.62
C THR A 256 15.98 3.62 12.13
N PHE A 257 14.86 3.41 11.43
CA PHE A 257 14.71 3.73 10.02
C PHE A 257 15.04 5.21 9.71
N LEU A 258 14.44 6.17 10.40
CA LEU A 258 14.75 7.59 10.18
C LEU A 258 16.18 7.95 10.58
N LYS A 259 16.70 7.35 11.65
CA LYS A 259 18.08 7.57 12.08
C LYS A 259 19.08 7.09 11.02
N ASP A 260 18.83 5.93 10.42
CA ASP A 260 19.68 5.38 9.37
C ASP A 260 19.54 6.16 8.06
N LEU A 261 18.33 6.62 7.71
CA LEU A 261 18.12 7.54 6.60
C LEU A 261 18.88 8.86 6.80
N PHE A 262 18.84 9.45 8.00
CA PHE A 262 19.60 10.66 8.29
C PHE A 262 21.12 10.44 8.22
N ARG A 263 21.61 9.30 8.72
CA ARG A 263 23.03 8.94 8.55
C ARG A 263 23.42 8.82 7.08
N SER A 264 22.53 8.28 6.24
CA SER A 264 22.75 8.21 4.79
C SER A 264 22.83 9.61 4.19
N VAL A 265 21.88 10.51 4.51
CA VAL A 265 21.90 11.92 4.08
C VAL A 265 23.23 12.60 4.42
N VAL A 266 23.69 12.46 5.67
CA VAL A 266 24.94 13.06 6.16
C VAL A 266 26.17 12.46 5.46
N ALA A 267 26.12 11.18 5.09
CA ALA A 267 27.21 10.49 4.40
C ALA A 267 27.27 10.81 2.90
N THR A 268 26.12 10.90 2.24
CA THR A 268 26.00 11.00 0.77
C THR A 268 25.78 12.44 0.29
N GLY A 269 25.22 13.31 1.13
CA GLY A 269 24.76 14.63 0.70
C GLY A 269 23.54 14.58 -0.24
N SER A 270 22.77 13.49 -0.22
CA SER A 270 21.62 13.31 -1.14
C SER A 270 20.45 14.23 -0.80
N SER A 271 20.08 15.11 -1.73
CA SER A 271 18.90 15.96 -1.62
C SER A 271 17.60 15.15 -1.58
N SER A 272 17.49 14.10 -2.41
CA SER A 272 16.31 13.23 -2.45
C SER A 272 16.10 12.49 -1.12
N GLU A 273 17.17 11.98 -0.51
CA GLU A 273 17.06 11.34 0.81
C GLU A 273 16.70 12.34 1.91
N LEU A 274 17.18 13.59 1.84
CA LEU A 274 16.80 14.63 2.79
C LEU A 274 15.32 14.99 2.66
N LYS A 275 14.79 15.09 1.43
CA LYS A 275 13.34 15.29 1.19
C LYS A 275 12.54 14.18 1.85
N LEU A 276 12.89 12.93 1.58
CA LEU A 276 12.23 11.76 2.17
C LEU A 276 12.32 11.75 3.70
N LEU A 277 13.49 12.07 4.27
CA LEU A 277 13.68 12.16 5.71
C LEU A 277 12.71 13.17 6.35
N LEU A 278 12.63 14.37 5.79
CA LEU A 278 11.73 15.41 6.28
C LEU A 278 10.27 14.99 6.13
N LEU A 279 9.88 14.49 4.96
CA LEU A 279 8.53 14.01 4.68
C LEU A 279 8.10 12.91 5.66
N PHE A 280 8.92 11.87 5.82
CA PHE A 280 8.60 10.74 6.69
C PHE A 280 8.56 11.13 8.17
N ALA A 281 9.50 11.97 8.63
CA ALA A 281 9.48 12.43 10.01
C ALA A 281 8.24 13.28 10.32
N ARG A 282 7.84 14.18 9.41
CA ARG A 282 6.60 14.97 9.54
C ARG A 282 5.38 14.06 9.58
N GLU A 283 5.35 13.04 8.73
CA GLU A 283 4.19 12.15 8.67
C GLU A 283 4.04 11.29 9.92
N ILE A 284 5.15 10.70 10.40
CA ILE A 284 5.15 9.89 11.62
C ILE A 284 4.80 10.75 12.84
N THR A 285 5.34 11.98 12.94
CA THR A 285 5.04 12.88 14.06
C THR A 285 3.60 13.41 14.04
N ALA A 286 3.01 13.59 12.85
CA ALA A 286 1.61 13.97 12.70
C ALA A 286 0.65 12.82 13.07
N ALA A 287 0.98 11.59 12.65
CA ALA A 287 0.18 10.40 12.97
C ALA A 287 0.25 10.05 14.46
N ASN A 288 1.45 10.06 15.04
CA ASN A 288 1.65 9.63 16.41
C ASN A 288 2.90 10.23 17.08
N GLN A 289 2.67 11.18 17.97
CA GLN A 289 3.75 11.84 18.72
C GLN A 289 4.42 10.95 19.77
N THR A 290 3.87 9.80 20.16
CA THR A 290 4.57 8.90 21.11
C THR A 290 5.78 8.24 20.46
N VAL A 291 5.76 8.10 19.13
CA VAL A 291 6.87 7.53 18.36
C VAL A 291 8.04 8.51 18.40
N LEU A 292 7.97 9.67 17.74
CA LEU A 292 9.13 10.57 17.58
C LEU A 292 9.10 11.82 18.48
N GLY A 293 8.05 12.03 19.26
CA GLY A 293 7.73 13.33 19.85
C GLY A 293 7.03 14.26 18.85
N SER A 294 6.96 15.55 19.18
CA SER A 294 6.55 16.56 18.20
C SER A 294 7.60 16.70 17.09
N TYR A 295 7.20 17.23 15.92
CA TYR A 295 8.15 17.55 14.85
C TYR A 295 9.27 18.49 15.33
N ALA A 296 8.95 19.48 16.18
CA ALA A 296 9.95 20.36 16.77
C ALA A 296 10.97 19.62 17.64
N THR A 297 10.50 18.65 18.45
CA THR A 297 11.37 17.81 19.28
C THR A 297 12.29 16.96 18.41
N TRP A 298 11.73 16.28 17.41
CA TRP A 298 12.50 15.46 16.47
C TRP A 298 13.52 16.28 15.67
N TYR A 299 13.11 17.45 15.17
CA TYR A 299 13.97 18.36 14.41
C TYR A 299 15.12 18.88 15.28
N LYS A 300 14.85 19.22 16.55
CA LYS A 300 15.88 19.61 17.51
C LYS A 300 16.89 18.48 17.74
N GLN A 301 16.45 17.24 17.95
CA GLN A 301 17.38 16.12 18.16
C GLN A 301 18.19 15.79 16.90
N THR A 302 17.56 15.85 15.73
CA THR A 302 18.17 15.44 14.46
C THR A 302 19.10 16.50 13.89
N PHE A 303 18.62 17.74 13.74
CA PHE A 303 19.37 18.84 13.14
C PHE A 303 19.91 19.83 14.18
N GLY A 304 19.20 20.02 15.29
CA GLY A 304 19.59 20.98 16.32
C GLY A 304 20.81 20.54 17.13
N GLU A 305 20.80 19.29 17.55
CA GLU A 305 21.83 18.66 18.37
C GLU A 305 22.74 17.74 17.54
N MET A 306 22.30 17.35 16.33
CA MET A 306 23.03 16.43 15.44
C MET A 306 23.40 15.11 16.14
N THR A 307 22.51 14.63 17.01
CA THR A 307 22.77 13.59 18.03
C THR A 307 23.18 12.24 17.43
N TYR A 308 22.94 12.01 16.14
CA TYR A 308 23.00 10.67 15.54
C TYR A 308 24.27 10.33 14.76
N SER A 309 25.18 11.28 14.51
CA SER A 309 26.13 11.12 13.40
C SER A 309 27.57 11.59 13.59
N GLY A 310 27.99 12.11 14.75
CA GLY A 310 29.40 12.55 14.92
C GLY A 310 29.85 13.46 13.76
N VAL A 311 28.94 14.35 13.35
CA VAL A 311 28.97 15.06 12.07
C VAL A 311 30.25 15.88 11.94
N LYS A 312 31.02 15.65 10.88
CA LYS A 312 32.21 16.47 10.58
C LYS A 312 31.78 17.83 10.05
N LYS A 313 32.66 18.82 10.18
CA LYS A 313 32.44 20.20 9.69
C LYS A 313 31.85 20.26 8.28
N GLN A 314 32.41 19.53 7.33
CA GLN A 314 31.94 19.54 5.95
C GLN A 314 30.53 18.95 5.80
N GLN A 315 30.25 17.86 6.50
CA GLN A 315 28.94 17.22 6.47
C GLN A 315 27.85 18.12 7.07
N PHE A 316 28.20 18.89 8.11
CA PHE A 316 27.32 19.91 8.66
C PHE A 316 27.00 20.98 7.61
N ILE A 317 28.02 21.54 6.95
CA ILE A 317 27.85 22.56 5.91
C ILE A 317 26.95 22.03 4.79
N THR A 318 27.25 20.86 4.25
CA THR A 318 26.45 20.23 3.19
C THR A 318 25.01 20.01 3.64
N THR A 319 24.77 19.56 4.87
CA THR A 319 23.41 19.40 5.39
C THR A 319 22.65 20.73 5.45
N MET A 320 23.31 21.81 5.87
CA MET A 320 22.71 23.15 5.91
C MET A 320 22.43 23.71 4.51
N GLU A 321 23.32 23.46 3.54
CA GLU A 321 23.11 23.83 2.13
C GLU A 321 21.91 23.09 1.54
N LEU A 322 21.77 21.80 1.82
CA LEU A 322 20.61 21.02 1.39
C LEU A 322 19.32 21.55 2.01
N LEU A 323 19.28 21.80 3.32
CA LEU A 323 18.12 22.41 3.99
C LEU A 323 17.74 23.76 3.38
N THR A 324 18.74 24.57 3.01
CA THR A 324 18.53 25.86 2.36
C THR A 324 17.95 25.69 0.95
N ALA A 325 18.47 24.74 0.17
CA ALA A 325 18.02 24.46 -1.18
C ALA A 325 16.57 23.93 -1.24
N LEU A 326 16.09 23.28 -0.18
CA LEU A 326 14.72 22.79 -0.07
C LEU A 326 13.70 23.86 0.33
N LEU A 327 14.15 24.98 0.89
CA LEU A 327 13.24 26.00 1.43
C LEU A 327 12.18 26.50 0.42
N PRO A 328 12.47 26.73 -0.87
CA PRO A 328 11.47 27.21 -1.82
C PRO A 328 10.30 26.25 -2.06
N THR A 329 10.46 24.96 -1.78
CA THR A 329 9.39 23.96 -1.94
C THR A 329 8.49 23.87 -0.72
N GLU A 330 8.91 24.44 0.41
CA GLU A 330 8.15 24.41 1.65
C GLU A 330 6.96 25.37 1.62
N ARG A 331 5.79 24.87 2.00
CA ARG A 331 4.52 25.61 2.01
C ARG A 331 3.85 25.61 3.38
N ASP A 332 4.26 24.74 4.28
CA ASP A 332 3.70 24.62 5.62
C ASP A 332 4.33 25.64 6.57
N LEU A 333 3.52 26.60 7.03
CA LEU A 333 3.95 27.64 7.96
C LEU A 333 4.35 27.09 9.33
N GLU A 334 3.71 26.03 9.83
CA GLU A 334 4.05 25.44 11.12
C GLU A 334 5.44 24.81 11.06
N VAL A 335 5.70 24.07 9.99
CA VAL A 335 7.01 23.47 9.75
C VAL A 335 8.09 24.54 9.57
N LEU A 336 7.84 25.59 8.79
CA LEU A 336 8.80 26.69 8.63
C LEU A 336 9.10 27.40 9.95
N ASN A 337 8.08 27.59 10.80
CA ASN A 337 8.27 28.17 12.12
C ASN A 337 9.19 27.30 12.99
N VAL A 338 9.05 25.97 12.93
CA VAL A 338 9.98 25.05 13.60
C VAL A 338 11.42 25.26 13.10
N HIS A 339 11.62 25.28 11.79
CA HIS A 339 12.95 25.45 11.19
C HIS A 339 13.59 26.81 11.55
N ALA A 340 12.79 27.88 11.62
CA ALA A 340 13.27 29.23 11.95
C ALA A 340 13.60 29.41 13.45
N THR A 341 12.91 28.69 14.34
CA THR A 341 12.96 28.92 15.79
C THR A 341 13.86 27.94 16.53
N VAL A 342 13.84 26.65 16.17
CA VAL A 342 14.63 25.62 16.86
C VAL A 342 16.13 25.92 16.77
N ALA A 343 16.82 25.90 17.91
CA ALA A 343 18.26 26.15 17.97
C ALA A 343 19.06 25.04 17.26
N ILE A 344 20.08 25.45 16.50
CA ILE A 344 21.02 24.54 15.82
C ILE A 344 22.41 24.80 16.35
N SER A 345 23.01 23.79 16.97
CA SER A 345 24.37 23.81 17.49
C SER A 345 25.35 23.64 16.34
N ALA A 346 26.02 24.72 15.95
CA ALA A 346 26.98 24.69 14.87
C ALA A 346 28.39 24.33 15.36
N PRO A 347 29.18 23.55 14.60
CA PRO A 347 30.62 23.44 14.81
C PRO A 347 31.31 24.81 14.72
N ALA A 348 32.51 24.92 15.27
CA ALA A 348 33.29 26.15 15.21
C ALA A 348 33.40 26.70 13.78
N LYS A 349 33.19 28.01 13.63
CA LYS A 349 33.20 28.75 12.36
C LYS A 349 32.08 28.35 11.36
N CYS A 350 31.02 27.68 11.80
CA CYS A 350 29.87 27.32 10.93
C CYS A 350 28.57 28.05 11.29
N ASN A 351 28.59 28.94 12.29
CA ASN A 351 27.40 29.69 12.73
C ASN A 351 26.75 30.52 11.62
N GLU A 352 27.55 31.03 10.68
CA GLU A 352 27.06 31.82 9.55
C GLU A 352 26.03 31.04 8.69
N HIS A 353 26.29 29.75 8.41
CA HIS A 353 25.37 28.91 7.65
C HIS A 353 24.02 28.75 8.38
N VAL A 354 24.03 28.62 9.71
CA VAL A 354 22.80 28.53 10.52
C VAL A 354 22.04 29.86 10.51
N LEU A 355 22.75 30.98 10.67
CA LEU A 355 22.13 32.30 10.69
C LEU A 355 21.49 32.61 9.33
N ASN A 356 22.21 32.37 8.23
CA ASN A 356 21.71 32.55 6.87
C ASN A 356 20.45 31.70 6.64
N TYR A 357 20.52 30.39 6.96
CA TYR A 357 19.37 29.49 6.81
C TYR A 357 18.13 29.99 7.57
N LYS A 358 18.29 30.40 8.83
CA LYS A 358 17.19 30.90 9.66
C LYS A 358 16.63 32.24 9.15
N GLN A 359 17.47 33.12 8.62
CA GLN A 359 17.02 34.36 7.99
C GLN A 359 16.18 34.06 6.75
N LEU A 360 16.64 33.14 5.90
CA LEU A 360 15.88 32.69 4.73
C LEU A 360 14.53 32.08 5.14
N CYS A 361 14.49 31.25 6.18
CA CYS A 361 13.22 30.72 6.70
C CYS A 361 12.25 31.84 7.09
N ARG A 362 12.71 32.86 7.84
CA ARG A 362 11.88 34.01 8.24
C ARG A 362 11.40 34.84 7.05
N ALA A 363 12.27 35.05 6.07
CA ALA A 363 11.92 35.76 4.84
C ALA A 363 10.84 34.99 4.06
N HIS A 364 10.98 33.67 3.93
CA HIS A 364 10.00 32.81 3.24
C HIS A 364 8.65 32.78 3.98
N ILE A 365 8.65 32.69 5.31
CA ILE A 365 7.43 32.83 6.13
C ILE A 365 6.72 34.15 5.85
N ALA A 366 7.46 35.27 5.80
CA ALA A 366 6.89 36.57 5.51
C ALA A 366 6.26 36.62 4.10
N GLN A 367 6.92 36.03 3.10
CA GLN A 367 6.42 35.92 1.73
C GLN A 367 5.14 35.09 1.63
N LEU A 368 5.05 33.96 2.33
CA LEU A 368 3.84 33.13 2.31
C LEU A 368 2.65 33.82 3.01
N LYS A 369 2.90 34.56 4.11
CA LYS A 369 1.86 35.33 4.80
C LYS A 369 1.29 36.46 3.93
N THR A 370 2.13 37.16 3.17
CA THR A 370 1.68 38.23 2.26
C THR A 370 0.91 37.67 1.06
N ALA A 371 1.33 36.52 0.52
CA ALA A 371 0.63 35.82 -0.55
C ALA A 371 -0.76 35.31 -0.11
N GLY A 372 -0.88 34.76 1.10
CA GLY A 372 -2.18 34.32 1.65
C GLY A 372 -3.14 35.46 2.00
N SER A 373 -2.62 36.66 2.28
CA SER A 373 -3.45 37.84 2.59
C SER A 373 -4.00 38.51 1.33
N SER A 374 -3.35 38.33 0.17
CA SER A 374 -3.75 38.94 -1.11
C SER A 374 -4.76 38.10 -1.89
N SER A 375 -4.83 36.78 -1.65
CA SER A 375 -5.86 35.90 -2.24
C SER A 375 -7.23 35.97 -1.56
N GLY A 376 -7.31 36.55 -0.34
CA GLY A 376 -8.57 36.73 0.40
C GLY A 376 -9.27 38.09 0.20
N GLY A 377 -8.67 39.02 -0.57
CA GLY A 377 -9.15 40.40 -0.69
C GLY A 377 -9.89 40.76 -1.99
N ALA A 378 -10.07 39.83 -2.93
CA ALA A 378 -10.53 40.14 -4.28
C ALA A 378 -12.06 40.03 -4.52
N ASN A 379 -12.90 40.10 -3.47
CA ASN A 379 -14.37 40.12 -3.63
C ASN A 379 -15.05 41.06 -2.62
N VAL A 380 -14.60 42.32 -2.54
CA VAL A 380 -15.43 43.40 -2.02
C VAL A 380 -15.56 44.45 -3.11
N ILE A 381 -16.53 44.26 -3.99
CA ILE A 381 -17.07 45.35 -4.79
C ILE A 381 -17.84 46.22 -3.80
N VAL A 382 -17.22 47.32 -3.36
CA VAL A 382 -17.95 48.43 -2.75
C VAL A 382 -18.74 49.07 -3.89
N LEU A 383 -20.06 48.86 -3.90
CA LEU A 383 -20.97 49.69 -4.67
C LEU A 383 -21.20 50.95 -3.83
N ASP A 384 -20.51 52.02 -4.19
CA ASP A 384 -20.93 53.38 -3.85
C ASP A 384 -21.72 53.95 -5.04
N ASP A 385 -22.92 54.42 -4.69
CA ASP A 385 -23.98 55.15 -5.41
C ASP A 385 -24.90 54.41 -6.40
#